data_AF-A0A8S2ULT4-F1
#
_entry.id   AF-A0A8S2ULT4-F1
#
_cell.length_a   1.000
_cell.length_b   1.000
_cell.length_c   1.000
_cell.angle_alpha   90.00
_cell.angle_beta   90.00
_cell.angle_gamma   90.00
#
_symmetry.space_group_name_H-M   'P 1'
#
loop_
_entity.id
_entity.type
_entity.pdbx_description
1 polymer ?
#
loop_
_entity_poly.entity_id
_entity_poly.type
_entity_poly.pdbx_seq_one_letter_code
_entity_poly.pdbx_strand_id
1 'polypeptide(L)'
;SQIIDRKKLQQNHPLMLMVEKNRERLLDHPIVHSLLDYKWKLYAGYVYYLNFLFYLIFVGILTSYVFLSIAPYHFGVTHDQMKQLSCKNICMSIIENRTIEINERRSRILAIHIVQWTVIVLASLQIIKEIFQMISEQLDYINFENLVELSAFVLAILFTIDFNSCSREIGYRCSTQWQLGSLAVFLSWFSLVLFIQKFPRFGIFVVMLTDILRTFSRFFLVFFLFVIGFALAFHMLLQNHNPFQRFGDSLLKTCVMMVGELEYEGIFHSEEPNYFAITYLFFIIFIIVMSVIIMNLLIGLAVDDISSVMRSALLKRLAMRVKLTLDVERQLPRNSFFRTIRRSRTVTYHKSKLQKFLSKFLRIQTTTNYDKQYLLLDAYGLINTNKGTKSQVGGTDVLMLNDTNKDATTSIGTGASIINQIDWIQTFHSKISEKYNEFNRHMNDLKIQQDKINTILQQYSQSSTKSRQSSHLTFAPVTT
;
A
#
# COMPACT_ATOMS: atom_id res chain seq x y z
N SER A 1 14.95 21.31 27.35
CA SER A 1 13.69 21.07 26.62
C SER A 1 13.53 19.58 26.43
N GLN A 2 12.50 18.95 27.00
CA GLN A 2 12.24 17.54 26.70
C GLN A 2 11.95 17.44 25.20
N ILE A 3 12.82 16.76 24.46
CA ILE A 3 12.55 16.35 23.08
C ILE A 3 11.37 15.40 23.20
N ILE A 4 10.15 15.91 23.02
CA ILE A 4 8.97 15.07 23.01
C ILE A 4 9.14 14.12 21.83
N ASP A 5 9.38 12.86 22.16
CA ASP A 5 9.53 11.79 21.18
C ASP A 5 8.24 11.70 20.35
N ARG A 6 8.32 12.20 19.10
CA ARG A 6 7.18 12.27 18.17
C ARG A 6 6.61 10.87 17.89
N LYS A 7 7.42 9.82 18.03
CA LYS A 7 6.99 8.43 17.89
C LYS A 7 6.07 8.01 19.02
N LYS A 8 6.42 8.31 20.28
CA LYS A 8 5.56 8.02 21.44
C LYS A 8 4.21 8.75 21.34
N LEU A 9 4.20 9.98 20.82
CA LEU A 9 2.97 10.70 20.52
C LEU A 9 2.11 10.00 19.45
N GLN A 10 2.73 9.48 18.39
CA GLN A 10 2.04 8.76 17.32
C GLN A 10 1.48 7.41 17.81
N GLN A 11 2.26 6.66 18.58
CA GLN A 11 1.86 5.38 19.16
C GLN A 11 0.70 5.55 20.16
N ASN A 12 0.76 6.61 20.99
CA ASN A 12 -0.30 6.92 21.95
C ASN A 12 -1.50 7.66 21.32
N HIS A 13 -1.51 7.87 19.99
CA HIS A 13 -2.63 8.52 19.33
C HIS A 13 -3.87 7.61 19.37
N PRO A 14 -5.07 8.09 19.73
CA PRO A 14 -6.27 7.26 19.87
C PRO A 14 -6.58 6.39 18.64
N LEU A 15 -6.41 6.93 17.43
CA LEU A 15 -6.56 6.18 16.19
C LEU A 15 -5.55 5.03 16.05
N MET A 16 -4.30 5.24 16.47
CA MET A 16 -3.28 4.18 16.41
C MET A 16 -3.57 3.09 17.44
N LEU A 17 -4.03 3.46 18.63
CA LEU A 17 -4.47 2.51 19.66
C LEU A 17 -5.69 1.68 19.21
N MET A 18 -6.65 2.28 18.50
CA MET A 18 -7.79 1.56 17.92
C MET A 18 -7.34 0.52 16.88
N VAL A 19 -6.33 0.86 16.07
CA VAL A 19 -5.71 -0.07 15.12
C VAL A 19 -4.96 -1.19 15.85
N GLU A 20 -4.12 -0.85 16.81
CA GLU A 20 -3.31 -1.83 17.56
C GLU A 20 -4.17 -2.82 18.35
N LYS A 21 -5.30 -2.36 18.90
CA LYS A 21 -6.26 -3.20 19.62
C LYS A 21 -7.29 -3.88 18.71
N ASN A 22 -7.12 -3.82 17.38
CA ASN A 22 -8.00 -4.42 16.38
C ASN A 22 -9.49 -4.10 16.59
N ARG A 23 -9.80 -2.84 16.96
CA ARG A 23 -11.19 -2.43 17.25
C ARG A 23 -11.91 -1.98 15.98
N GLU A 24 -12.29 -2.94 15.15
CA GLU A 24 -13.01 -2.72 13.87
C GLU A 24 -14.22 -1.79 14.01
N ARG A 25 -15.08 -2.05 14.99
CA ARG A 25 -16.30 -1.26 15.22
C ARG A 25 -16.02 0.21 15.54
N LEU A 26 -14.91 0.51 16.20
CA LEU A 26 -14.53 1.89 16.53
C LEU A 26 -13.91 2.59 15.32
N LEU A 27 -13.08 1.88 14.54
CA LEU A 27 -12.47 2.42 13.32
C LEU A 27 -13.52 2.68 12.24
N ASP A 28 -14.57 1.86 12.18
CA ASP A 28 -15.67 2.04 11.23
C ASP A 28 -16.70 3.09 11.67
N HIS A 29 -16.51 3.68 12.86
CA HIS A 29 -17.42 4.71 13.36
C HIS A 29 -17.43 5.94 12.43
N PRO A 30 -18.61 6.53 12.12
CA PRO A 30 -18.72 7.68 11.20
C PRO A 30 -17.80 8.86 11.56
N ILE A 31 -17.60 9.13 12.85
CA ILE A 31 -16.66 10.17 13.31
C ILE A 31 -15.24 9.91 12.82
N VAL A 32 -14.76 8.66 12.93
CA VAL A 32 -13.38 8.31 12.58
C VAL A 32 -13.19 8.46 11.07
N HIS A 33 -14.15 7.98 10.28
CA HIS A 33 -14.16 8.19 8.83
C HIS A 33 -14.15 9.68 8.46
N SER A 34 -15.04 10.48 9.06
CA SER A 34 -15.10 11.92 8.78
C SER A 34 -13.84 12.66 9.21
N LEU A 35 -13.21 12.28 10.32
CA LEU A 35 -11.94 12.84 10.77
C LEU A 35 -10.79 12.49 9.81
N LEU A 36 -10.70 11.23 9.37
CA LEU A 36 -9.70 10.78 8.40
C LEU A 36 -9.91 11.44 7.04
N ASP A 37 -11.15 11.58 6.59
CA ASP A 37 -11.50 12.30 5.36
C ASP A 37 -11.10 13.77 5.44
N TYR A 38 -11.31 14.42 6.59
CA TYR A 38 -10.91 15.79 6.83
C TYR A 38 -9.38 15.95 6.78
N LYS A 39 -8.64 15.15 7.56
CA LYS A 39 -7.16 15.20 7.57
C LYS A 39 -6.57 14.90 6.18
N TRP A 40 -7.16 13.92 5.47
CA TRP A 40 -6.75 13.54 4.12
C TRP A 40 -6.92 14.68 3.12
N LYS A 41 -8.10 15.32 3.09
CA LYS A 41 -8.38 16.44 2.16
C LYS A 41 -7.59 17.69 2.50
N LEU A 42 -7.27 17.90 3.77
CA LEU A 42 -6.59 19.09 4.21
C LEU A 42 -5.10 19.08 3.88
N TYR A 43 -4.42 17.96 4.15
CA TYR A 43 -2.96 17.91 3.98
C TYR A 43 -2.43 16.56 3.51
N ALA A 44 -2.89 15.44 4.10
CA ALA A 44 -2.21 14.16 3.92
C ALA A 44 -2.27 13.68 2.47
N GLY A 45 -3.42 13.85 1.81
CA GLY A 45 -3.59 13.51 0.40
C GLY A 45 -2.70 14.36 -0.51
N TYR A 46 -2.62 15.66 -0.27
CA TYR A 46 -1.81 16.55 -1.12
C TYR A 46 -0.32 16.23 -1.04
N VAL A 47 0.23 16.09 0.18
CA VAL A 47 1.65 15.74 0.39
C VAL A 47 1.97 14.38 -0.24
N TYR A 48 1.10 13.39 -0.03
CA TYR A 48 1.30 12.05 -0.58
C TYR A 48 1.25 12.03 -2.11
N TYR A 49 0.22 12.63 -2.73
CA TYR A 49 0.09 12.64 -4.19
C TYR A 49 1.20 13.43 -4.87
N LEU A 50 1.67 14.52 -4.27
CA LEU A 50 2.84 15.24 -4.78
C LEU A 50 4.11 14.38 -4.71
N ASN A 51 4.37 13.74 -3.57
CA ASN A 51 5.54 12.86 -3.44
C ASN A 51 5.48 11.70 -4.45
N PHE A 52 4.31 11.08 -4.60
CA PHE A 52 4.08 10.05 -5.59
C PHE A 52 4.30 10.56 -7.02
N LEU A 53 3.83 11.77 -7.35
CA LEU A 53 4.03 12.38 -8.66
C LEU A 53 5.51 12.65 -8.94
N PHE A 54 6.27 13.18 -7.99
CA PHE A 54 7.72 13.39 -8.15
C PHE A 54 8.46 12.07 -8.37
N TYR A 55 8.04 11.01 -7.67
CA TYR A 55 8.60 9.68 -7.88
C TYR A 55 8.25 9.11 -9.26
N LEU A 56 7.00 9.26 -9.70
CA LEU A 56 6.54 8.84 -11.03
C LEU A 56 7.31 9.57 -12.14
N ILE A 57 7.54 10.87 -11.99
CA ILE A 57 8.35 11.68 -12.92
C ILE A 57 9.78 11.15 -12.97
N PHE A 58 10.39 10.85 -11.82
CA PHE A 58 11.73 10.25 -11.77
C PHE A 58 11.78 8.90 -12.52
N VAL A 59 10.86 7.98 -12.25
CA VAL A 59 10.79 6.67 -12.93
C VAL A 59 10.56 6.84 -14.43
N GLY A 60 9.70 7.76 -14.84
CA GLY A 60 9.43 8.05 -16.25
C GLY A 60 10.65 8.60 -16.99
N ILE A 61 11.39 9.52 -16.37
CA ILE A 61 12.62 10.10 -16.95
C ILE A 61 13.75 9.06 -16.97
N LEU A 62 13.92 8.26 -15.91
CA LEU A 62 14.89 7.16 -15.88
C LEU A 62 14.59 6.13 -16.97
N THR A 63 13.31 5.79 -17.17
CA THR A 63 12.90 4.86 -18.23
C THR A 63 13.13 5.45 -19.62
N SER A 64 12.83 6.74 -19.82
CA SER A 64 13.16 7.47 -21.05
C SER A 64 14.68 7.45 -21.34
N TYR A 65 15.50 7.63 -20.31
CA TYR A 65 16.96 7.53 -20.43
C TYR A 65 17.41 6.15 -20.93
N VAL A 66 16.83 5.05 -20.43
CA VAL A 66 17.14 3.70 -20.89
C VAL A 66 16.85 3.54 -22.39
N PHE A 67 15.70 4.02 -22.86
CA PHE A 67 15.33 3.95 -24.28
C PHE A 67 16.22 4.81 -25.19
N LEU A 68 16.75 5.92 -24.68
CA LEU A 68 17.67 6.79 -25.42
C LEU A 68 19.11 6.27 -25.39
N SER A 69 19.51 5.62 -24.30
CA SER A 69 20.85 5.06 -24.12
C SER A 69 21.08 3.86 -25.04
N ILE A 70 22.27 3.78 -25.64
CA ILE A 70 22.62 2.71 -26.56
C ILE A 70 23.34 1.61 -25.79
N ALA A 71 22.89 0.37 -25.95
CA ALA A 71 23.52 -0.77 -25.30
C ALA A 71 24.93 -1.04 -25.88
N PRO A 72 25.89 -1.51 -25.07
CA PRO A 72 27.28 -1.69 -25.50
C PRO A 72 27.46 -2.58 -26.74
N TYR A 73 26.65 -3.62 -26.87
CA TYR A 73 26.72 -4.58 -27.98
C TYR A 73 26.23 -4.02 -29.32
N HIS A 74 25.43 -2.95 -29.32
CA HIS A 74 24.97 -2.31 -30.57
C HIS A 74 26.15 -1.73 -31.37
N PHE A 75 27.28 -1.46 -30.72
CA PHE A 75 28.49 -0.98 -31.40
C PHE A 75 29.33 -2.10 -32.03
N GLY A 76 28.85 -3.36 -31.99
CA GLY A 76 29.56 -4.53 -32.52
C GLY A 76 30.66 -5.06 -31.60
N VAL A 77 30.63 -4.67 -30.32
CA VAL A 77 31.61 -5.13 -29.32
C VAL A 77 31.27 -6.57 -28.93
N THR A 78 32.22 -7.47 -29.16
CA THR A 78 32.08 -8.89 -28.80
C THR A 78 32.21 -9.12 -27.29
N HIS A 79 31.67 -10.24 -26.81
CA HIS A 79 31.78 -10.63 -25.40
C HIS A 79 33.24 -10.74 -24.94
N ASP A 80 34.12 -11.28 -25.79
CA ASP A 80 35.54 -11.44 -25.47
C ASP A 80 36.26 -10.09 -25.37
N GLN A 81 35.93 -9.15 -26.25
CA GLN A 81 36.46 -7.78 -26.18
C GLN A 81 36.04 -7.07 -24.88
N MET A 82 34.79 -7.27 -24.42
CA MET A 82 34.33 -6.71 -23.14
C MET A 82 35.09 -7.28 -21.94
N LYS A 83 35.61 -8.51 -22.04
CA LYS A 83 36.36 -9.17 -20.95
C LYS A 83 37.84 -8.79 -20.96
N GLN A 84 38.43 -8.56 -22.13
CA GLN A 84 39.87 -8.35 -22.29
C GLN A 84 40.28 -6.87 -22.30
N LEU A 85 39.45 -5.98 -22.85
CA LEU A 85 39.78 -4.56 -22.99
C LEU A 85 39.17 -3.71 -21.89
N SER A 86 39.88 -2.63 -21.52
CA SER A 86 39.32 -1.60 -20.65
C SER A 86 38.18 -0.84 -21.34
N CYS A 87 37.18 -0.40 -20.56
CA CYS A 87 36.05 0.36 -21.11
C CYS A 87 36.48 1.61 -21.88
N LYS A 88 37.58 2.27 -21.45
CA LYS A 88 38.14 3.43 -22.15
C LYS A 88 38.64 3.06 -23.55
N ASN A 89 39.37 1.95 -23.68
CA ASN A 89 39.92 1.52 -24.96
C ASN A 89 38.81 1.13 -25.95
N ILE A 90 37.79 0.41 -25.47
CA ILE A 90 36.61 0.08 -26.27
C ILE A 90 35.92 1.36 -26.76
N CYS A 91 35.71 2.32 -25.86
CA CYS A 91 35.06 3.58 -26.19
C CYS A 91 35.86 4.39 -27.23
N MET A 92 37.19 4.49 -27.08
CA MET A 92 38.05 5.17 -28.06
C MET A 92 37.99 4.50 -29.44
N SER A 93 38.02 3.16 -29.49
CA SER A 93 37.92 2.43 -30.75
C SER A 93 36.58 2.66 -31.49
N ILE A 94 35.49 2.91 -30.73
CA ILE A 94 34.19 3.25 -31.30
C ILE A 94 34.22 4.64 -31.92
N ILE A 95 34.84 5.62 -31.24
CA ILE A 95 34.98 6.99 -31.76
C ILE A 95 35.77 6.97 -33.07
N GLU A 96 36.93 6.31 -33.10
CA GLU A 96 37.80 6.28 -34.28
C GLU A 96 37.14 5.61 -35.49
N ASN A 97 36.46 4.47 -35.28
CA ASN A 97 35.86 3.71 -36.39
C ASN A 97 34.51 4.23 -36.88
N ARG A 98 33.77 5.01 -36.06
CA ARG A 98 32.38 5.41 -36.37
C ARG A 98 32.13 6.93 -36.30
N THR A 99 33.15 7.74 -36.59
CA THR A 99 33.07 9.21 -36.57
C THR A 99 31.88 9.79 -37.35
N ILE A 100 31.59 9.27 -38.55
CA ILE A 100 30.50 9.74 -39.42
C ILE A 100 29.12 9.46 -38.79
N GLU A 101 28.88 8.22 -38.33
CA GLU A 101 27.63 7.82 -37.68
C GLU A 101 27.38 8.58 -36.37
N ILE A 102 28.46 8.89 -35.62
CA ILE A 102 28.39 9.68 -34.38
C ILE A 102 27.94 11.11 -34.70
N ASN A 103 28.48 11.72 -35.76
CA ASN A 103 28.15 13.08 -36.13
C ASN A 103 26.69 13.21 -36.62
N GLU A 104 26.16 12.23 -37.34
CA GLU A 104 24.74 12.17 -37.72
C GLU A 104 23.82 12.02 -36.50
N ARG A 105 24.28 11.32 -35.45
CA ARG A 105 23.52 11.10 -34.20
C ARG A 105 23.71 12.19 -33.15
N ARG A 106 24.41 13.28 -33.46
CA ARG A 106 24.76 14.34 -32.49
C ARG A 106 23.55 14.93 -31.76
N SER A 107 22.41 15.08 -32.43
CA SER A 107 21.15 15.54 -31.80
C SER A 107 20.63 14.56 -30.74
N ARG A 108 20.75 13.25 -30.98
CA ARG A 108 20.40 12.21 -30.01
C ARG A 108 21.36 12.19 -28.82
N ILE A 109 22.65 12.37 -29.07
CA ILE A 109 23.67 12.46 -28.01
C ILE A 109 23.40 13.65 -27.08
N LEU A 110 23.05 14.82 -27.63
CA LEU A 110 22.61 15.96 -26.83
C LEU A 110 21.36 15.64 -25.99
N ALA A 111 20.37 14.96 -26.57
CA ALA A 111 19.19 14.53 -25.83
C ALA A 111 19.53 13.56 -24.68
N ILE A 112 20.44 12.60 -24.90
CA ILE A 112 20.93 11.69 -23.86
C ILE A 112 21.53 12.48 -22.70
N HIS A 113 22.39 13.48 -22.96
CA HIS A 113 22.98 14.29 -21.90
C HIS A 113 21.97 15.15 -21.15
N ILE A 114 21.00 15.75 -21.85
CA ILE A 114 19.93 16.53 -21.20
C ILE A 114 19.14 15.64 -20.23
N VAL A 115 18.74 14.45 -20.68
CA VAL A 115 17.99 13.51 -19.84
C VAL A 115 18.87 12.96 -18.70
N GLN A 116 20.15 12.66 -18.97
CA GLN A 116 21.14 12.25 -17.97
C GLN A 116 21.23 13.25 -16.81
N TRP A 117 21.47 14.54 -17.11
CA TRP A 117 21.55 15.58 -16.09
C TRP A 117 20.22 15.74 -15.34
N THR A 118 19.11 15.60 -16.04
CA THR A 118 17.78 15.62 -15.41
C THR A 118 17.61 14.48 -14.39
N VAL A 119 18.03 13.26 -14.73
CA VAL A 119 18.02 12.11 -13.81
C VAL A 119 18.92 12.37 -12.60
N ILE A 120 20.15 12.84 -12.82
CA ILE A 120 21.11 13.11 -11.74
C ILE A 120 20.55 14.14 -10.77
N VAL A 121 19.99 15.25 -11.28
CA VAL A 121 19.41 16.30 -10.43
C VAL A 121 18.23 15.76 -9.63
N LEU A 122 17.29 15.05 -10.27
CA LEU A 122 16.13 14.48 -9.58
C LEU A 122 16.52 13.43 -8.53
N ALA A 123 17.43 12.50 -8.87
CA ALA A 123 17.93 11.49 -7.94
C ALA A 123 18.63 12.15 -6.75
N SER A 124 19.44 13.18 -6.97
CA SER A 124 20.13 13.91 -5.90
C SER A 124 19.14 14.62 -4.97
N LEU A 125 18.09 15.27 -5.50
CA LEU A 125 17.04 15.88 -4.70
C LEU A 125 16.30 14.84 -3.83
N GLN A 126 16.02 13.65 -4.38
CA GLN A 126 15.39 12.57 -3.63
C GLN A 126 16.31 12.01 -2.55
N ILE A 127 17.60 11.81 -2.83
CA ILE A 127 18.57 11.38 -1.82
C ILE A 127 18.68 12.41 -0.69
N ILE A 128 18.69 13.72 -1.00
CA ILE A 128 18.71 14.77 0.02
C ILE A 128 17.46 14.68 0.91
N LYS A 129 16.27 14.54 0.31
CA LYS A 129 15.02 14.31 1.05
C LYS A 129 15.13 13.06 1.94
N GLU A 130 15.70 11.98 1.41
CA GLU A 130 15.85 10.71 2.13
C GLU A 130 16.81 10.82 3.31
N ILE A 131 17.90 11.58 3.17
CA ILE A 131 18.83 11.91 4.26
C ILE A 131 18.11 12.71 5.35
N PHE A 132 17.27 13.69 4.99
CA PHE A 132 16.46 14.41 5.98
C PHE A 132 15.51 13.48 6.74
N GLN A 133 14.90 12.51 6.04
CA GLN A 133 14.06 11.50 6.68
C GLN A 133 14.86 10.58 7.61
N MET A 134 16.03 10.13 7.17
CA MET A 134 16.94 9.30 7.98
C MET A 134 17.38 10.02 9.26
N ILE A 135 17.70 11.32 9.20
CA ILE A 135 18.05 12.11 10.39
C ILE A 135 16.85 12.24 11.34
N SER A 136 15.65 12.45 10.79
CA SER A 136 14.41 12.63 11.56
C SER A 136 13.94 11.33 12.26
N GLU A 137 14.12 10.18 11.61
CA GLU A 137 13.61 8.87 12.06
C GLU A 137 14.70 7.96 12.68
N GLN A 138 15.98 8.30 12.52
CA GLN A 138 17.14 7.61 13.10
C GLN A 138 17.18 6.10 12.78
N LEU A 139 17.16 5.22 13.79
CA LEU A 139 17.25 3.76 13.60
C LEU A 139 15.97 3.13 13.07
N ASP A 140 14.82 3.77 13.29
CA ASP A 140 13.52 3.29 12.78
C ASP A 140 13.37 3.46 11.27
N TYR A 141 14.27 4.24 10.66
CA TYR A 141 14.30 4.47 9.22
C TYR A 141 14.72 3.22 8.43
N ILE A 142 15.49 2.31 9.04
CA ILE A 142 16.01 1.10 8.36
C ILE A 142 14.86 0.10 8.16
N ASN A 143 14.07 0.33 7.11
CA ASN A 143 13.02 -0.55 6.63
C ASN A 143 13.36 -1.02 5.21
N PHE A 144 12.85 -2.19 4.83
CA PHE A 144 13.07 -2.75 3.49
C PHE A 144 12.60 -1.79 2.38
N GLU A 145 11.46 -1.12 2.56
CA GLU A 145 10.92 -0.11 1.62
C GLU A 145 11.94 1.01 1.37
N ASN A 146 12.41 1.64 2.45
CA ASN A 146 13.36 2.75 2.41
C ASN A 146 14.74 2.32 1.86
N LEU A 147 15.21 1.11 2.19
CA LEU A 147 16.45 0.55 1.66
C LEU A 147 16.38 0.38 0.14
N VAL A 148 15.25 -0.16 -0.35
CA VAL A 148 15.04 -0.34 -1.79
C VAL A 148 14.96 1.02 -2.49
N GLU A 149 14.23 1.99 -1.94
CA GLU A 149 14.17 3.36 -2.45
C GLU A 149 15.55 4.02 -2.55
N LEU A 150 16.33 4.01 -1.46
CA LEU A 150 17.67 4.58 -1.44
C LEU A 150 18.61 3.88 -2.42
N SER A 151 18.57 2.54 -2.47
CA SER A 151 19.40 1.76 -3.40
C SER A 151 19.07 2.07 -4.86
N ALA A 152 17.79 2.28 -5.19
CA ALA A 152 17.36 2.65 -6.54
C ALA A 152 17.93 4.01 -6.95
N PHE A 153 17.88 5.02 -6.07
CA PHE A 153 18.44 6.34 -6.38
C PHE A 153 19.96 6.33 -6.52
N VAL A 154 20.68 5.63 -5.63
CA VAL A 154 22.14 5.50 -5.70
C VAL A 154 22.57 4.79 -6.98
N LEU A 155 21.92 3.67 -7.32
CA LEU A 155 22.20 2.92 -8.54
C LEU A 155 21.84 3.71 -9.81
N ALA A 156 20.79 4.54 -9.78
CA ALA A 156 20.45 5.42 -10.90
C ALA A 156 21.53 6.49 -11.15
N ILE A 157 22.16 7.03 -10.09
CA ILE A 157 23.30 7.93 -10.23
C ILE A 157 24.52 7.20 -10.78
N LEU A 158 24.85 6.02 -10.24
CA LEU A 158 25.96 5.20 -10.75
C LEU A 158 25.76 4.80 -12.22
N PHE A 159 24.52 4.58 -12.64
CA PHE A 159 24.18 4.30 -14.03
C PHE A 159 24.36 5.53 -14.94
N THR A 160 24.07 6.73 -14.47
CA THR A 160 24.05 7.95 -15.32
C THR A 160 25.35 8.75 -15.27
N ILE A 161 26.23 8.57 -14.28
CA ILE A 161 27.48 9.33 -14.19
C ILE A 161 28.50 8.93 -15.26
N ASP A 162 29.21 9.89 -15.84
CA ASP A 162 30.26 9.61 -16.82
C ASP A 162 31.58 9.27 -16.10
N PHE A 163 32.02 8.01 -16.17
CA PHE A 163 33.28 7.58 -15.56
C PHE A 163 34.52 8.03 -16.37
N ASN A 164 34.38 8.22 -17.68
CA ASN A 164 35.48 8.48 -18.61
C ASN A 164 35.17 9.65 -19.54
N SER A 165 36.20 10.35 -20.03
CA SER A 165 36.05 11.46 -20.99
C SER A 165 35.32 11.02 -22.27
N CYS A 166 35.59 9.82 -22.76
CA CYS A 166 34.91 9.26 -23.92
C CYS A 166 33.41 8.99 -23.66
N SER A 167 33.05 8.49 -22.47
CA SER A 167 31.63 8.33 -22.07
C SER A 167 30.88 9.66 -22.09
N ARG A 168 31.56 10.76 -21.78
CA ARG A 168 30.99 12.11 -21.83
C ARG A 168 30.78 12.63 -23.27
N GLU A 169 31.53 12.13 -24.24
CA GLU A 169 31.46 12.62 -25.62
C GLU A 169 30.37 11.91 -26.43
N ILE A 170 30.24 10.59 -26.27
CA ILE A 170 29.31 9.77 -27.06
C ILE A 170 28.15 9.19 -26.24
N GLY A 171 28.15 9.35 -24.92
CA GLY A 171 27.14 8.78 -24.03
C GLY A 171 27.24 7.25 -23.85
N TYR A 172 28.38 6.65 -24.19
CA TYR A 172 28.61 5.20 -24.09
C TYR A 172 28.76 4.74 -22.63
N ARG A 173 28.02 3.71 -22.24
CA ARG A 173 28.05 3.13 -20.89
C ARG A 173 28.86 1.85 -20.86
N CYS A 174 29.69 1.68 -19.84
CA CYS A 174 30.48 0.46 -19.66
C CYS A 174 29.58 -0.75 -19.34
N SER A 175 30.08 -1.96 -19.57
CA SER A 175 29.32 -3.21 -19.30
C SER A 175 28.83 -3.29 -17.84
N THR A 176 29.69 -2.99 -16.86
CA THR A 176 29.31 -2.95 -15.44
C THR A 176 28.27 -1.88 -15.14
N GLN A 177 28.40 -0.70 -15.75
CA GLN A 177 27.45 0.39 -15.61
C GLN A 177 26.08 0.02 -16.19
N TRP A 178 26.04 -0.72 -17.30
CA TRP A 178 24.81 -1.24 -17.89
C TRP A 178 24.13 -2.28 -16.98
N GLN A 179 24.90 -3.18 -16.37
CA GLN A 179 24.40 -4.14 -15.38
C GLN A 179 23.79 -3.41 -14.17
N LEU A 180 24.49 -2.43 -13.60
CA LEU A 180 23.97 -1.60 -12.49
C LEU A 180 22.74 -0.80 -12.91
N GLY A 181 22.69 -0.29 -14.14
CA GLY A 181 21.54 0.39 -14.71
C GLY A 181 20.30 -0.51 -14.80
N SER A 182 20.47 -1.76 -15.24
CA SER A 182 19.37 -2.73 -15.26
C SER A 182 18.78 -2.98 -13.87
N LEU A 183 19.65 -3.09 -12.85
CA LEU A 183 19.23 -3.23 -11.46
C LEU A 183 18.56 -1.95 -10.93
N ALA A 184 19.09 -0.76 -11.28
CA ALA A 184 18.52 0.52 -10.88
C ALA A 184 17.07 0.67 -11.38
N VAL A 185 16.83 0.33 -12.65
CA VAL A 185 15.51 0.41 -13.28
C VAL A 185 14.56 -0.60 -12.64
N PHE A 186 15.00 -1.85 -12.47
CA PHE A 186 14.20 -2.89 -11.80
C PHE A 186 13.79 -2.46 -10.38
N LEU A 187 14.74 -2.00 -9.56
CA LEU A 187 14.48 -1.55 -8.20
C LEU A 187 13.59 -0.29 -8.15
N SER A 188 13.71 0.62 -9.13
CA SER A 188 12.84 1.80 -9.24
C SER A 188 11.39 1.41 -9.53
N TRP A 189 11.16 0.49 -10.46
CA TRP A 189 9.81 -0.02 -10.73
C TRP A 189 9.26 -0.86 -9.56
N PHE A 190 10.11 -1.63 -8.88
CA PHE A 190 9.72 -2.38 -7.70
C PHE A 190 9.34 -1.45 -6.54
N SER A 191 10.12 -0.39 -6.30
CA SER A 191 9.79 0.64 -5.32
C SER A 191 8.49 1.37 -5.68
N LEU A 192 8.18 1.60 -6.96
CA LEU A 192 6.88 2.13 -7.38
C LEU A 192 5.71 1.26 -6.90
N VAL A 193 5.85 -0.08 -6.93
CA VAL A 193 4.84 -1.00 -6.39
C VAL A 193 4.67 -0.80 -4.88
N LEU A 194 5.76 -0.61 -4.14
CA LEU A 194 5.71 -0.31 -2.70
C LEU A 194 5.05 1.05 -2.42
N PHE A 195 5.27 2.06 -3.26
CA PHE A 195 4.53 3.32 -3.19
C PHE A 195 3.01 3.12 -3.34
N ILE A 196 2.59 2.23 -4.24
CA ILE A 196 1.17 1.91 -4.50
C ILE A 196 0.50 1.26 -3.27
N GLN A 197 1.25 0.58 -2.40
CA GLN A 197 0.75 -0.01 -1.15
C GLN A 197 -0.05 0.98 -0.28
N LYS A 198 0.33 2.26 -0.33
CA LYS A 198 -0.27 3.33 0.46
C LYS A 198 -1.59 3.86 -0.12
N PHE A 199 -1.97 3.46 -1.34
CA PHE A 199 -3.24 3.84 -1.96
C PHE A 199 -4.42 3.06 -1.36
N PRO A 200 -5.52 3.72 -0.94
CA PRO A 200 -6.67 3.06 -0.32
C PRO A 200 -7.38 2.00 -1.20
N ARG A 201 -7.24 2.08 -2.52
CA ARG A 201 -7.90 1.18 -3.48
C ARG A 201 -7.00 0.04 -3.95
N PHE A 202 -5.78 0.36 -4.39
CA PHE A 202 -4.84 -0.62 -4.94
C PHE A 202 -3.90 -1.22 -3.88
N GLY A 203 -3.69 -0.52 -2.77
CA GLY A 203 -2.71 -0.89 -1.76
C GLY A 203 -2.99 -2.23 -1.09
N ILE A 204 -4.25 -2.66 -1.04
CA ILE A 204 -4.61 -3.96 -0.47
C ILE A 204 -4.02 -5.13 -1.27
N PHE A 205 -3.94 -5.01 -2.60
CA PHE A 205 -3.34 -6.04 -3.45
C PHE A 205 -1.83 -6.14 -3.23
N VAL A 206 -1.16 -5.00 -3.05
CA VAL A 206 0.27 -4.97 -2.72
C VAL A 206 0.52 -5.55 -1.33
N VAL A 207 -0.32 -5.24 -0.33
CA VAL A 207 -0.21 -5.86 1.01
C VAL A 207 -0.41 -7.38 0.93
N MET A 208 -1.41 -7.84 0.18
CA MET A 208 -1.61 -9.28 -0.06
C MET A 208 -0.38 -9.92 -0.69
N LEU A 209 0.18 -9.29 -1.74
CA LEU A 209 1.39 -9.79 -2.41
C LEU A 209 2.57 -9.90 -1.44
N THR A 210 2.85 -8.86 -0.65
CA THR A 210 3.96 -8.87 0.31
C THR A 210 3.75 -9.89 1.44
N ASP A 211 2.51 -10.05 1.92
CA ASP A 211 2.16 -11.07 2.91
C ASP A 211 2.40 -12.49 2.33
N ILE A 212 1.92 -12.76 1.11
CA ILE A 212 2.11 -14.04 0.40
C ILE A 212 3.59 -14.31 0.14
N LEU A 213 4.36 -13.32 -0.33
CA LEU A 213 5.81 -13.47 -0.56
C LEU A 213 6.56 -13.81 0.74
N ARG A 214 6.13 -13.24 1.88
CA ARG A 214 6.70 -13.55 3.18
C ARG A 214 6.36 -14.98 3.61
N THR A 215 5.12 -15.42 3.45
CA THR A 215 4.72 -16.80 3.74
C THR A 215 5.47 -17.78 2.84
N PHE A 216 5.45 -17.54 1.52
CA PHE A 216 6.20 -18.29 0.52
C PHE A 216 7.67 -18.42 0.91
N SER A 217 8.35 -17.31 1.24
CA SER A 217 9.78 -17.34 1.56
C SER A 217 10.09 -18.22 2.78
N ARG A 218 9.20 -18.29 3.78
CA ARG A 218 9.39 -19.17 4.95
C ARG A 218 9.29 -20.65 4.56
N PHE A 219 8.31 -21.02 3.74
CA PHE A 219 8.13 -22.40 3.29
C PHE A 219 9.14 -22.80 2.22
N PHE A 220 9.55 -21.87 1.36
CA PHE A 220 10.51 -22.08 0.28
C PHE A 220 11.85 -22.60 0.79
N LEU A 221 12.29 -22.19 1.99
CA LEU A 221 13.53 -22.71 2.58
C LEU A 221 13.53 -24.24 2.74
N VAL A 222 12.36 -24.85 3.01
CA VAL A 222 12.23 -26.31 3.10
C VAL A 222 12.30 -26.94 1.70
N PHE A 223 11.61 -26.34 0.72
CA PHE A 223 11.62 -26.83 -0.66
C PHE A 223 12.98 -26.69 -1.32
N PHE A 224 13.74 -25.65 -0.96
CA PHE A 224 15.08 -25.38 -1.48
C PHE A 224 16.07 -26.52 -1.17
N LEU A 225 15.88 -27.25 -0.05
CA LEU A 225 16.68 -28.44 0.26
C LEU A 225 16.48 -29.55 -0.78
N PHE A 226 15.23 -29.78 -1.20
CA PHE A 226 14.93 -30.74 -2.26
C PHE A 226 15.47 -30.26 -3.60
N VAL A 227 15.37 -28.97 -3.91
CA VAL A 227 15.91 -28.39 -5.16
C VAL A 227 17.41 -28.63 -5.27
N ILE A 228 18.18 -28.41 -4.19
CA ILE A 228 19.62 -28.72 -4.18
C ILE A 228 19.87 -30.20 -4.41
N GLY A 229 19.11 -31.08 -3.73
CA GLY A 229 19.26 -32.53 -3.88
C GLY A 229 19.05 -33.03 -5.31
N PHE A 230 17.97 -32.58 -5.96
CA PHE A 230 17.72 -32.92 -7.37
C PHE A 230 18.70 -32.24 -8.32
N ALA A 231 19.10 -30.99 -8.06
CA ALA A 231 20.08 -30.28 -8.90
C ALA A 231 21.45 -30.98 -8.89
N LEU A 232 21.88 -31.52 -7.74
CA LEU A 232 23.10 -32.33 -7.66
C LEU A 232 22.94 -33.66 -8.39
N ALA A 233 21.80 -34.34 -8.24
CA ALA A 233 21.53 -35.60 -8.94
C ALA A 233 21.53 -35.40 -10.47
N PHE A 234 20.82 -34.39 -10.97
CA PHE A 234 20.80 -34.05 -12.40
C PHE A 234 22.16 -33.57 -12.90
N HIS A 235 22.90 -32.80 -12.10
CA HIS A 235 24.27 -32.41 -12.47
C HIS A 235 25.17 -33.63 -12.69
N MET A 236 25.06 -34.68 -11.88
CA MET A 236 25.84 -35.91 -12.04
C MET A 236 25.34 -36.77 -13.21
N LEU A 237 24.01 -36.90 -13.38
CA LEU A 237 23.41 -37.80 -14.36
C LEU A 237 23.39 -37.22 -15.79
N LEU A 238 23.30 -35.90 -15.91
CA LEU A 238 23.13 -35.16 -17.16
C LEU A 238 24.29 -34.20 -17.43
N GLN A 239 25.47 -34.42 -16.85
CA GLN A 239 26.63 -33.53 -16.99
C GLN A 239 27.06 -33.31 -18.45
N ASN A 240 26.73 -34.25 -19.33
CA ASN A 240 26.95 -34.19 -20.77
C ASN A 240 26.07 -33.16 -21.48
N HIS A 241 24.99 -32.66 -20.85
CA HIS A 241 24.08 -31.68 -21.44
C HIS A 241 24.45 -30.27 -20.96
N ASN A 242 24.42 -29.30 -21.88
CA ASN A 242 24.80 -27.91 -21.60
C ASN A 242 24.10 -27.30 -20.36
N PRO A 243 22.78 -27.50 -20.12
CA PRO A 243 22.10 -26.91 -18.96
C PRO A 243 22.52 -27.50 -17.60
N PHE A 244 23.16 -28.66 -17.59
CA PHE A 244 23.53 -29.39 -16.36
C PHE A 244 25.04 -29.54 -16.18
N GLN A 245 25.85 -28.95 -17.09
CA GLN A 245 27.30 -29.09 -17.10
C GLN A 245 27.97 -28.47 -15.86
N ARG A 246 27.47 -27.33 -15.38
CA ARG A 246 27.93 -26.68 -14.14
C ARG A 246 26.83 -26.78 -13.10
N PHE A 247 27.23 -26.90 -11.84
CA PHE A 247 26.27 -26.97 -10.73
C PHE A 247 25.32 -25.76 -10.70
N GLY A 248 25.82 -24.54 -10.92
CA GLY A 248 24.98 -23.33 -10.93
C GLY A 248 23.92 -23.35 -12.04
N ASP A 249 24.28 -23.84 -13.23
CA ASP A 249 23.37 -23.96 -14.36
C ASP A 249 22.34 -25.08 -14.10
N SER A 250 22.78 -26.21 -13.53
CA SER A 250 21.90 -27.31 -13.10
C SER A 250 20.90 -26.85 -12.04
N LEU A 251 21.34 -26.05 -11.07
CA LEU A 251 20.48 -25.48 -10.03
C LEU A 251 19.43 -24.56 -10.65
N LEU A 252 19.83 -23.66 -11.55
CA LEU A 252 18.91 -22.77 -12.26
C LEU A 252 17.91 -23.58 -13.10
N LYS A 253 18.38 -24.58 -13.86
CA LYS A 253 17.53 -25.45 -14.67
C LYS A 253 16.54 -26.24 -13.80
N THR A 254 16.98 -26.74 -12.66
CA THR A 254 16.11 -27.45 -11.70
C THR A 254 15.04 -26.53 -11.10
N CYS A 255 15.38 -25.27 -10.78
CA CYS A 255 14.41 -24.25 -10.37
C CYS A 255 13.38 -23.95 -11.48
N VAL A 256 13.81 -23.84 -12.73
CA VAL A 256 12.91 -23.65 -13.88
C VAL A 256 11.99 -24.85 -14.06
N MET A 257 12.53 -26.07 -13.95
CA MET A 257 11.74 -27.31 -13.99
C MET A 257 10.72 -27.40 -12.85
N MET A 258 11.02 -26.86 -11.67
CA MET A 258 10.10 -26.82 -10.53
C MET A 258 8.83 -26.01 -10.84
N VAL A 259 8.95 -24.93 -11.61
CA VAL A 259 7.81 -24.09 -12.04
C VAL A 259 6.88 -24.84 -13.01
N GLY A 260 7.39 -25.88 -13.68
CA GLY A 260 6.63 -26.74 -14.60
C GLY A 260 7.21 -26.83 -16.01
N GLU A 261 8.30 -26.11 -16.30
CA GLU A 261 8.99 -26.18 -17.59
C GLU A 261 9.88 -27.45 -17.67
N LEU A 262 9.22 -28.58 -17.93
CA LEU A 262 9.84 -29.90 -18.08
C LEU A 262 10.17 -30.13 -19.55
N GLU A 263 11.32 -29.63 -20.02
CA GLU A 263 11.83 -29.84 -21.39
C GLU A 263 12.24 -31.31 -21.64
N TYR A 264 11.28 -32.23 -21.64
CA TYR A 264 11.51 -33.67 -21.80
C TYR A 264 12.20 -34.01 -23.12
N GLU A 265 11.76 -33.40 -24.23
CA GLU A 265 12.33 -33.67 -25.56
C GLU A 265 13.84 -33.31 -25.61
N GLY A 266 14.20 -32.15 -25.06
CA GLY A 266 15.60 -31.70 -25.00
C GLY A 266 16.48 -32.57 -24.12
N ILE A 267 15.94 -33.19 -23.07
CA ILE A 267 16.70 -34.00 -22.10
C ILE A 267 16.78 -35.47 -22.51
N PHE A 268 15.80 -36.01 -23.24
CA PHE A 268 15.72 -37.45 -23.49
C PHE A 268 15.70 -37.86 -24.96
N HIS A 269 15.38 -36.95 -25.89
CA HIS A 269 15.32 -37.26 -27.33
C HIS A 269 16.46 -36.63 -28.13
N SER A 270 16.87 -35.40 -27.80
CA SER A 270 17.93 -34.70 -28.55
C SER A 270 19.33 -35.15 -28.15
N GLU A 271 19.55 -35.38 -26.87
CA GLU A 271 20.83 -35.85 -26.30
C GLU A 271 20.49 -37.03 -25.39
N GLU A 272 20.72 -38.27 -25.84
CA GLU A 272 20.38 -39.45 -25.02
C GLU A 272 21.27 -39.48 -23.76
N PRO A 273 20.68 -39.60 -22.56
CA PRO A 273 21.47 -39.63 -21.33
C PRO A 273 22.20 -40.97 -21.19
N ASN A 274 23.48 -40.91 -20.81
CA ASN A 274 24.31 -42.11 -20.59
C ASN A 274 23.72 -43.10 -19.58
N TYR A 275 22.97 -42.58 -18.59
CA TYR A 275 22.37 -43.35 -17.50
C TYR A 275 20.84 -43.36 -17.57
N PHE A 276 20.28 -43.76 -18.72
CA PHE A 276 18.85 -43.67 -19.04
C PHE A 276 17.90 -44.11 -17.92
N ALA A 277 18.07 -45.30 -17.36
CA ALA A 277 17.13 -45.85 -16.37
C ALA A 277 17.06 -45.04 -15.07
N ILE A 278 18.20 -44.64 -14.51
CA ILE A 278 18.26 -43.88 -13.27
C ILE A 278 17.84 -42.43 -13.50
N THR A 279 18.19 -41.83 -14.65
CA THR A 279 17.75 -40.49 -15.04
C THR A 279 16.23 -40.43 -15.17
N TYR A 280 15.59 -41.40 -15.83
CA TYR A 280 14.13 -41.50 -15.88
C TYR A 280 13.50 -41.64 -14.50
N LEU A 281 14.09 -42.49 -13.63
CA LEU A 281 13.59 -42.67 -12.27
C LEU A 281 13.61 -41.35 -11.48
N PHE A 282 14.74 -40.65 -11.45
CA PHE A 282 14.85 -39.35 -10.79
C PHE A 282 13.91 -38.31 -11.40
N PHE A 283 13.73 -38.33 -12.72
CA PHE A 283 12.82 -37.43 -13.41
C PHE A 283 11.34 -37.66 -13.05
N ILE A 284 10.89 -38.92 -12.97
CA ILE A 284 9.53 -39.26 -12.53
C ILE A 284 9.32 -38.85 -11.07
N ILE A 285 10.27 -39.16 -10.18
CA ILE A 285 10.21 -38.75 -8.77
C ILE A 285 10.16 -37.22 -8.68
N PHE A 286 10.96 -36.51 -9.48
CA PHE A 286 10.95 -35.06 -9.55
C PHE A 286 9.57 -34.51 -9.96
N ILE A 287 8.94 -35.04 -11.01
CA ILE A 287 7.61 -34.60 -11.43
C ILE A 287 6.59 -34.77 -10.31
N ILE A 288 6.57 -35.93 -9.65
CA ILE A 288 5.63 -36.20 -8.57
C ILE A 288 5.86 -35.26 -7.39
N VAL A 289 7.11 -35.14 -6.93
CA VAL A 289 7.44 -34.38 -5.73
C VAL A 289 7.38 -32.87 -5.98
N MET A 290 8.06 -32.37 -7.02
CA MET A 290 8.19 -30.94 -7.27
C MET A 290 6.99 -30.37 -8.00
N SER A 291 6.62 -30.96 -9.14
CA SER A 291 5.59 -30.39 -10.02
C SER A 291 4.17 -30.70 -9.55
N VAL A 292 3.93 -31.87 -8.95
CA VAL A 292 2.58 -32.24 -8.47
C VAL A 292 2.40 -31.89 -7.00
N ILE A 293 3.27 -32.37 -6.10
CA ILE A 293 3.05 -32.18 -4.65
C ILE A 293 3.38 -30.74 -4.23
N ILE A 294 4.59 -30.25 -4.52
CA ILE A 294 5.04 -28.94 -4.02
C ILE A 294 4.28 -27.79 -4.70
N MET A 295 4.10 -27.80 -6.02
CA MET A 295 3.34 -26.72 -6.70
C MET A 295 1.90 -26.62 -6.19
N ASN A 296 1.20 -27.75 -6.01
CA ASN A 296 -0.16 -27.72 -5.47
C ASN A 296 -0.21 -27.28 -4.00
N LEU A 297 0.80 -27.64 -3.19
CA LEU A 297 0.93 -27.15 -1.82
C LEU A 297 1.16 -25.63 -1.78
N LEU A 298 2.02 -25.10 -2.65
CA LEU A 298 2.29 -23.67 -2.77
C LEU A 298 1.05 -22.88 -3.16
N ILE A 299 0.28 -23.38 -4.14
CA ILE A 299 -1.00 -22.78 -4.53
C ILE A 299 -1.99 -22.84 -3.37
N GLY A 300 -2.08 -23.98 -2.67
CA GLY A 300 -2.97 -24.15 -1.51
C GLY A 300 -2.68 -23.15 -0.39
N LEU A 301 -1.40 -22.94 -0.06
CA LEU A 301 -0.97 -21.94 0.94
C LEU A 301 -1.31 -20.52 0.50
N ALA A 302 -1.06 -20.18 -0.78
CA ALA A 302 -1.38 -18.86 -1.30
C ALA A 302 -2.88 -18.56 -1.26
N VAL A 303 -3.74 -19.55 -1.55
CA VAL A 303 -5.20 -19.38 -1.51
C VAL A 303 -5.71 -19.16 -0.08
N ASP A 304 -5.14 -19.86 0.90
CA ASP A 304 -5.50 -19.65 2.32
C ASP A 304 -5.05 -18.27 2.81
N ASP A 305 -3.83 -17.86 2.46
CA ASP A 305 -3.31 -16.52 2.77
C ASP A 305 -4.19 -15.42 2.18
N ILE A 306 -4.56 -15.51 0.90
CA ILE A 306 -5.46 -14.55 0.25
C ILE A 306 -6.78 -14.47 1.02
N SER A 307 -7.36 -15.63 1.36
CA SER A 307 -8.63 -15.70 2.09
C SER A 307 -8.54 -15.04 3.47
N SER A 308 -7.46 -15.29 4.21
CA SER A 308 -7.25 -14.71 5.54
C SER A 308 -7.06 -13.18 5.49
N VAL A 309 -6.31 -12.67 4.51
CA VAL A 309 -6.11 -11.23 4.31
C VAL A 309 -7.40 -10.55 3.85
N MET A 310 -8.18 -11.20 2.99
CA MET A 310 -9.47 -10.66 2.54
C MET A 310 -10.49 -10.52 3.68
N ARG A 311 -10.51 -11.45 4.66
CA ARG A 311 -11.41 -11.33 5.83
C ARG A 311 -11.11 -10.09 6.67
N SER A 312 -9.84 -9.70 6.77
CA SER A 312 -9.38 -8.53 7.54
C SER A 312 -9.13 -7.28 6.67
N ALA A 313 -9.56 -7.31 5.41
CA ALA A 313 -9.30 -6.29 4.40
C ALA A 313 -9.74 -4.88 4.81
N LEU A 314 -10.94 -4.77 5.39
CA LEU A 314 -11.50 -3.48 5.79
C LEU A 314 -10.66 -2.84 6.89
N LEU A 315 -10.33 -3.62 7.94
CA LEU A 315 -9.47 -3.15 9.03
C LEU A 315 -8.09 -2.78 8.53
N LYS A 316 -7.45 -3.64 7.70
CA LYS A 316 -6.14 -3.35 7.10
C LYS A 316 -6.18 -2.05 6.28
N ARG A 317 -7.23 -1.83 5.50
CA ARG A 317 -7.40 -0.59 4.71
C ARG A 317 -7.52 0.65 5.60
N LEU A 318 -8.33 0.58 6.67
CA LEU A 318 -8.46 1.69 7.62
C LEU A 318 -7.16 1.95 8.38
N ALA A 319 -6.48 0.89 8.81
CA ALA A 319 -5.19 0.95 9.47
C ALA A 319 -4.13 1.62 8.59
N MET A 320 -4.03 1.24 7.31
CA MET A 320 -3.12 1.89 6.35
C MET A 320 -3.43 3.38 6.20
N ARG A 321 -4.72 3.75 6.11
CA ARG A 321 -5.15 5.14 5.98
C ARG A 321 -4.81 5.98 7.23
N VAL A 322 -5.03 5.41 8.42
CA VAL A 322 -4.64 6.03 9.69
C VAL A 322 -3.13 6.22 9.75
N LYS A 323 -2.36 5.15 9.50
CA LYS A 323 -0.90 5.15 9.53
C LYS A 323 -0.34 6.22 8.60
N LEU A 324 -0.78 6.24 7.34
CA LEU A 324 -0.33 7.24 6.36
C LEU A 324 -0.64 8.67 6.79
N THR A 325 -1.86 8.91 7.29
CA THR A 325 -2.25 10.25 7.73
C THR A 325 -1.37 10.73 8.90
N LEU A 326 -1.09 9.84 9.86
CA LEU A 326 -0.24 10.15 11.00
C LEU A 326 1.25 10.27 10.62
N ASP A 327 1.73 9.48 9.66
CA ASP A 327 3.11 9.57 9.16
C ASP A 327 3.34 10.94 8.50
N VAL A 328 2.41 11.39 7.66
CA VAL A 328 2.48 12.75 7.09
C VAL A 328 2.39 13.82 8.18
N GLU A 329 1.52 13.64 9.18
CA GLU A 329 1.39 14.58 10.31
C GLU A 329 2.71 14.71 11.09
N ARG A 330 3.46 13.61 11.24
CA ARG A 330 4.75 13.55 11.92
C ARG A 330 5.87 14.26 11.15
N GLN A 331 5.85 14.14 9.82
CA GLN A 331 6.83 14.74 8.91
C GLN A 331 6.65 16.27 8.75
N LEU A 332 5.44 16.79 8.97
CA LEU A 332 5.16 18.23 8.83
C LEU A 332 5.66 19.06 10.04
N PRO A 333 6.25 20.25 9.80
CA PRO A 333 6.73 21.12 10.87
C PRO A 333 5.55 21.73 11.67
N ARG A 334 5.50 21.42 12.97
CA ARG A 334 4.31 21.65 13.82
C ARG A 334 3.94 23.13 14.01
N ASN A 335 4.93 24.02 14.00
CA ASN A 335 4.75 25.40 14.46
C ASN A 335 4.14 26.34 13.40
N SER A 336 4.41 26.11 12.12
CA SER A 336 3.88 26.94 11.01
C SER A 336 2.60 26.35 10.41
N PHE A 337 2.48 25.02 10.39
CA PHE A 337 1.39 24.33 9.70
C PHE A 337 0.11 24.25 10.54
N PHE A 338 0.19 23.76 11.79
CA PHE A 338 -1.01 23.56 12.62
C PHE A 338 -1.55 24.84 13.27
N ARG A 339 -0.75 25.91 13.31
CA ARG A 339 -1.20 27.22 13.79
C ARG A 339 -2.25 27.85 12.86
N THR A 340 -2.16 27.57 11.56
CA THR A 340 -3.11 28.02 10.52
C THR A 340 -4.32 27.08 10.39
N ILE A 341 -4.15 25.81 10.78
CA ILE A 341 -5.12 24.72 10.57
C ILE A 341 -6.05 24.49 11.77
N ARG A 342 -5.70 24.97 12.98
CA ARG A 342 -6.62 25.03 14.13
C ARG A 342 -7.71 26.08 13.87
N ARG A 343 -8.64 25.77 12.97
CA ARG A 343 -9.91 26.48 12.82
C ARG A 343 -11.02 25.52 13.16
N SER A 344 -11.77 25.83 14.21
CA SER A 344 -13.11 25.29 14.40
C SER A 344 -13.88 25.51 13.10
N ARG A 345 -14.26 24.44 12.40
CA ARG A 345 -15.18 24.51 11.28
C ARG A 345 -16.60 24.39 11.83
N THR A 346 -17.31 25.50 11.89
CA THR A 346 -18.77 25.49 11.87
C THR A 346 -19.20 25.12 10.45
N VAL A 347 -19.74 23.92 10.27
CA VAL A 347 -20.28 23.49 8.97
C VAL A 347 -21.63 24.18 8.81
N THR A 348 -21.66 25.28 8.07
CA THR A 348 -22.91 25.93 7.69
C THR A 348 -23.39 25.39 6.34
N TYR A 349 -24.64 24.91 6.34
CA TYR A 349 -25.31 24.39 5.16
C TYR A 349 -25.71 25.54 4.22
N HIS A 350 -25.06 25.66 3.07
CA HIS A 350 -25.55 26.53 1.99
C HIS A 350 -25.78 25.70 0.72
N LYS A 351 -27.04 25.38 0.41
CA LYS A 351 -27.40 24.95 -0.96
C LYS A 351 -27.16 26.13 -1.91
N SER A 352 -26.43 25.90 -3.01
CA SER A 352 -26.33 26.90 -4.08
C SER A 352 -27.72 27.18 -4.69
N LYS A 353 -27.98 28.40 -5.18
CA LYS A 353 -29.26 28.75 -5.84
C LYS A 353 -29.57 27.78 -6.98
N LEU A 354 -28.55 27.34 -7.71
CA LEU A 354 -28.64 26.40 -8.81
C LEU A 354 -29.04 24.98 -8.35
N GLN A 355 -28.47 24.47 -7.24
CA GLN A 355 -28.88 23.18 -6.68
C GLN A 355 -30.31 23.19 -6.13
N LYS A 356 -30.76 24.29 -5.51
CA LYS A 356 -32.16 24.45 -5.11
C LYS A 356 -33.10 24.44 -6.32
N PHE A 357 -32.70 25.09 -7.42
CA PHE A 357 -33.48 25.12 -8.64
C PHE A 357 -33.53 23.74 -9.31
N LEU A 358 -32.39 23.08 -9.48
CA LEU A 358 -32.29 21.74 -10.10
C LEU A 358 -33.00 20.66 -9.29
N SER A 359 -32.86 20.64 -7.96
CA SER A 359 -33.58 19.66 -7.12
C SER A 359 -35.10 19.86 -7.11
N LYS A 360 -35.57 21.11 -7.26
CA LYS A 360 -37.00 21.44 -7.36
C LYS A 360 -37.56 21.14 -8.75
N PHE A 361 -36.77 21.32 -9.81
CA PHE A 361 -37.17 21.11 -11.19
C PHE A 361 -37.12 19.64 -11.61
N LEU A 362 -36.10 18.89 -11.18
CA LEU A 362 -35.88 17.51 -11.61
C LEU A 362 -36.45 16.45 -10.64
N ARG A 363 -36.95 16.83 -9.45
CA ARG A 363 -37.37 15.89 -8.39
C ARG A 363 -36.32 14.80 -8.03
N ILE A 364 -35.05 15.00 -8.38
CA ILE A 364 -33.95 14.09 -8.05
C ILE A 364 -33.36 14.54 -6.71
N GLN A 365 -33.42 13.67 -5.70
CA GLN A 365 -32.62 13.82 -4.49
C GLN A 365 -31.15 13.55 -4.81
N THR A 366 -30.38 14.59 -5.07
CA THR A 366 -28.92 14.49 -5.13
C THR A 366 -28.37 14.37 -3.71
N THR A 367 -28.42 13.16 -3.15
CA THR A 367 -27.68 12.87 -1.91
C THR A 367 -26.21 12.79 -2.25
N THR A 368 -25.42 13.74 -1.78
CA THR A 368 -23.97 13.62 -1.85
C THR A 368 -23.51 12.67 -0.74
N ASN A 369 -22.38 11.96 -0.92
CA ASN A 369 -21.85 11.06 0.13
C ASN A 369 -21.61 11.78 1.48
N TYR A 370 -21.44 13.10 1.43
CA TYR A 370 -21.35 14.00 2.59
C TYR A 370 -22.65 14.07 3.41
N ASP A 371 -23.82 14.00 2.77
CA ASP A 371 -25.12 14.08 3.44
C ASP A 371 -25.38 12.85 4.32
N LYS A 372 -24.94 11.65 3.90
CA LYS A 372 -25.10 10.41 4.68
C LYS A 372 -24.28 10.40 5.97
N GLN A 373 -22.99 10.76 5.90
CA GLN A 373 -22.14 10.84 7.09
C GLN A 373 -22.62 11.92 8.08
N TYR A 374 -23.10 13.06 7.57
CA TYR A 374 -23.62 14.15 8.40
C TYR A 374 -24.91 13.75 9.14
N LEU A 375 -25.86 13.10 8.45
CA LEU A 375 -27.09 12.57 9.05
C LEU A 375 -26.79 11.54 10.16
N LEU A 376 -25.78 10.69 9.96
CA LEU A 376 -25.32 9.77 11.00
C LEU A 376 -24.77 10.52 12.21
N LEU A 377 -23.92 11.53 12.01
CA LEU A 377 -23.32 12.31 13.10
C LEU A 377 -24.36 13.12 13.91
N ASP A 378 -25.40 13.65 13.25
CA ASP A 378 -26.55 14.29 13.89
C ASP A 378 -27.40 13.26 14.66
N ALA A 379 -27.64 12.08 14.09
CA ALA A 379 -28.35 10.98 14.77
C ALA A 379 -27.63 10.49 16.03
N TYR A 380 -26.30 10.55 16.07
CA TYR A 380 -25.49 10.25 17.25
C TYR A 380 -25.34 11.44 18.22
N GLY A 381 -25.94 12.61 17.94
CA GLY A 381 -25.90 13.79 18.81
C GLY A 381 -24.53 14.45 18.94
N LEU A 382 -23.63 14.21 17.97
CA LEU A 382 -22.23 14.65 18.01
C LEU A 382 -22.01 16.01 17.36
N ILE A 383 -23.07 16.59 16.77
CA ILE A 383 -23.07 17.91 16.15
C ILE A 383 -24.23 18.67 16.76
N ASN A 384 -23.98 19.90 17.22
CA ASN A 384 -25.06 20.78 17.69
C ASN A 384 -25.72 21.41 16.46
N THR A 385 -26.84 20.84 15.99
CA THR A 385 -27.62 21.48 14.95
C THR A 385 -28.48 22.56 15.59
N ASN A 386 -28.12 23.82 15.38
CA ASN A 386 -29.04 24.94 15.59
C ASN A 386 -30.15 24.85 14.53
N LYS A 387 -31.00 23.83 14.59
CA LYS A 387 -32.35 23.91 14.03
C LYS A 387 -33.10 24.82 14.98
N GLY A 388 -33.08 26.11 14.67
CA GLY A 388 -33.84 27.11 15.40
C GLY A 388 -35.30 26.67 15.49
N THR A 389 -35.70 26.24 16.68
CA THR A 389 -37.07 26.35 17.13
C THR A 389 -37.38 27.84 17.15
N LYS A 390 -38.09 28.31 16.13
CA LYS A 390 -38.73 29.63 16.16
C LYS A 390 -39.80 29.59 17.25
N SER A 391 -39.42 29.90 18.49
CA SER A 391 -40.35 30.49 19.44
C SER A 391 -40.16 31.99 19.38
N GLN A 392 -41.21 32.68 18.93
CA GLN A 392 -41.36 34.10 19.14
C GLN A 392 -41.31 34.39 20.64
N VAL A 393 -40.29 35.12 21.10
CA VAL A 393 -40.43 36.19 22.11
C VAL A 393 -39.30 37.18 21.85
N GLY A 394 -39.65 38.46 21.79
CA GLY A 394 -38.73 39.55 21.48
C GLY A 394 -37.67 39.79 22.56
N GLY A 395 -36.63 40.52 22.17
CA GLY A 395 -35.54 40.94 23.04
C GLY A 395 -34.19 40.58 22.42
N THR A 396 -33.48 41.61 21.98
CA THR A 396 -32.06 41.61 21.62
C THR A 396 -31.22 40.80 22.61
N ASP A 397 -30.36 39.90 22.12
CA ASP A 397 -29.04 39.70 22.73
C ASP A 397 -28.03 39.13 21.73
N VAL A 398 -26.96 39.89 21.56
CA VAL A 398 -25.72 39.53 20.88
C VAL A 398 -24.84 38.84 21.92
N LEU A 399 -24.62 37.53 21.78
CA LEU A 399 -23.64 36.81 22.60
C LEU A 399 -22.35 36.60 21.81
N MET A 400 -21.47 37.58 21.96
CA MET A 400 -20.03 37.47 21.73
C MET A 400 -19.44 36.58 22.85
N LEU A 401 -18.78 35.49 22.49
CA LEU A 401 -17.93 34.75 23.43
C LEU A 401 -16.60 35.52 23.55
N ASN A 402 -16.47 36.31 24.61
CA ASN A 402 -15.20 36.90 25.01
C ASN A 402 -14.41 35.89 25.86
N ASP A 403 -13.18 35.63 25.43
CA ASP A 403 -12.12 35.01 26.23
C ASP A 403 -11.77 35.94 27.41
N THR A 404 -12.07 35.53 28.64
CA THR A 404 -11.41 36.04 29.85
C THR A 404 -10.90 34.87 30.67
N ASN A 405 -9.72 34.39 30.30
CA ASN A 405 -8.91 33.54 31.17
C ASN A 405 -7.44 33.95 31.03
N LYS A 406 -7.16 35.18 31.45
CA LYS A 406 -5.84 35.68 31.85
C LYS A 406 -6.10 36.74 32.91
N ASP A 407 -5.33 36.67 33.99
CA ASP A 407 -5.29 37.59 35.13
C ASP A 407 -6.21 37.23 36.30
N ALA A 408 -5.79 36.24 37.09
CA ALA A 408 -6.15 36.14 38.50
C ALA A 408 -5.05 35.41 39.29
N THR A 409 -3.90 36.07 39.49
CA THR A 409 -3.09 35.88 40.68
C THR A 409 -3.71 36.66 41.84
N THR A 410 -3.62 36.09 43.05
CA THR A 410 -3.89 36.69 44.38
C THR A 410 -5.34 37.02 44.74
N SER A 411 -6.00 36.11 45.48
CA SER A 411 -6.49 36.35 46.85
C SER A 411 -7.36 35.17 47.33
N ILE A 412 -7.20 34.84 48.60
CA ILE A 412 -7.92 33.78 49.33
C ILE A 412 -9.24 34.36 49.87
N GLY A 413 -10.35 33.64 49.67
CA GLY A 413 -11.68 33.89 50.25
C GLY A 413 -12.78 33.86 49.17
N THR A 414 -13.95 33.22 49.31
CA THR A 414 -14.66 32.54 50.39
C THR A 414 -15.65 31.54 49.76
N GLY A 415 -16.19 30.59 50.55
CA GLY A 415 -16.93 29.35 50.20
C GLY A 415 -17.99 29.31 49.08
N ALA A 416 -18.36 30.39 48.39
CA ALA A 416 -19.42 30.38 47.37
C ALA A 416 -18.97 29.82 46.00
N SER A 417 -17.69 29.89 45.66
CA SER A 417 -17.13 29.40 44.38
C SER A 417 -17.12 27.87 44.28
N ILE A 418 -16.82 27.19 45.39
CA ILE A 418 -16.72 25.72 45.45
C ILE A 418 -18.11 25.07 45.38
N ILE A 419 -19.12 25.70 45.99
CA ILE A 419 -20.50 25.19 46.00
C ILE A 419 -21.09 25.21 44.58
N ASN A 420 -20.88 26.27 43.80
CA ASN A 420 -21.34 26.35 42.41
C ASN A 420 -20.65 25.32 41.49
N GLN A 421 -19.40 24.98 41.77
CA GLN A 421 -18.66 23.98 40.99
C GLN A 421 -19.11 22.55 41.32
N ILE A 422 -19.46 22.27 42.58
CA ILE A 422 -20.03 20.99 43.02
C ILE A 422 -21.46 20.81 42.47
N ASP A 423 -22.27 21.86 42.48
CA ASP A 423 -23.64 21.83 41.96
C ASP A 423 -23.67 21.59 40.44
N TRP A 424 -22.74 22.21 39.70
CA TRP A 424 -22.58 21.93 38.27
C TRP A 424 -22.16 20.49 37.98
N ILE A 425 -21.24 19.92 38.77
CA ILE A 425 -20.80 18.51 38.63
C ILE A 425 -21.95 17.54 38.93
N GLN A 426 -22.74 17.80 39.98
CA GLN A 426 -23.89 16.96 40.33
C GLN A 426 -25.00 17.05 39.26
N THR A 427 -25.27 18.25 38.75
CA THR A 427 -26.25 18.46 37.67
C THR A 427 -25.80 17.79 36.37
N PHE A 428 -24.51 17.85 36.06
CA PHE A 428 -23.93 17.20 34.88
C PHE A 428 -23.95 15.67 35.01
N HIS A 429 -23.63 15.13 36.20
CA HIS A 429 -23.67 13.69 36.45
C HIS A 429 -25.10 13.13 36.38
N SER A 430 -26.07 13.88 36.90
CA SER A 430 -27.51 13.58 36.77
C SER A 430 -27.94 13.47 35.30
N LYS A 431 -27.59 14.46 34.46
CA LYS A 431 -27.91 14.45 33.02
C LYS A 431 -27.26 13.28 32.26
N ILE A 432 -26.03 12.90 32.63
CA ILE A 432 -25.37 11.72 32.04
C ILE A 432 -26.08 10.43 32.46
N SER A 433 -26.44 10.31 33.73
CA SER A 433 -27.16 9.15 34.26
C SER A 433 -28.53 8.99 33.59
N GLU A 434 -29.25 10.10 33.39
CA GLU A 434 -30.53 10.12 32.68
C GLU A 434 -30.38 9.65 31.22
N LYS A 435 -29.41 10.18 30.47
CA LYS A 435 -29.14 9.74 29.09
C LYS A 435 -28.65 8.29 29.00
N TYR A 436 -27.87 7.84 29.98
CA TYR A 436 -27.43 6.45 30.06
C TYR A 436 -28.61 5.49 30.29
N ASN A 437 -29.55 5.87 31.15
CA ASN A 437 -30.77 5.11 31.40
C ASN A 437 -31.70 5.10 30.18
N GLU A 438 -31.82 6.22 29.47
CA GLU A 438 -32.57 6.30 28.21
C GLU A 438 -31.95 5.39 27.13
N PHE A 439 -30.62 5.41 26.99
CA PHE A 439 -29.90 4.52 26.08
C PHE A 439 -30.11 3.03 26.42
N ASN A 440 -30.06 2.67 27.70
CA ASN A 440 -30.32 1.29 28.14
C ASN A 440 -31.76 0.84 27.87
N ARG A 441 -32.75 1.74 28.00
CA ARG A 441 -34.14 1.42 27.58
C ARG A 441 -34.21 1.15 26.08
N HIS A 442 -33.57 1.98 25.26
CA HIS A 442 -33.54 1.79 23.80
C HIS A 442 -32.84 0.49 23.39
N MET A 443 -31.75 0.13 24.07
CA MET A 443 -31.06 -1.15 23.85
C MET A 443 -31.92 -2.36 24.26
N ASN A 444 -32.69 -2.26 25.34
CA ASN A 444 -33.63 -3.32 25.74
C ASN A 444 -34.76 -3.47 24.73
N ASP A 445 -35.31 -2.37 24.21
CA ASP A 445 -36.33 -2.41 23.16
C ASP A 445 -35.80 -3.03 21.86
N LEU A 446 -34.58 -2.68 21.45
CA LEU A 446 -33.93 -3.31 20.29
C LEU A 446 -33.70 -4.81 20.51
N LYS A 447 -33.37 -5.23 21.74
CA LYS A 447 -33.22 -6.64 22.08
C LYS A 447 -34.54 -7.40 22.02
N ILE A 448 -35.63 -6.78 22.49
CA ILE A 448 -36.99 -7.34 22.36
C ILE A 448 -37.39 -7.47 20.89
N GLN A 449 -37.06 -6.48 20.04
CA GLN A 449 -37.30 -6.55 18.60
C GLN A 449 -36.48 -7.68 17.94
N GLN A 450 -35.21 -7.82 18.31
CA GLN A 450 -34.34 -8.91 17.85
C GLN A 450 -34.92 -10.30 18.23
N ASP A 451 -35.41 -10.46 19.46
CA ASP A 451 -35.97 -11.71 19.96
C ASP A 451 -37.32 -12.04 19.27
N LYS A 452 -38.15 -11.02 18.98
CA LYS A 452 -39.35 -11.19 18.15
C LYS A 452 -39.00 -11.67 16.73
N ILE A 453 -37.98 -11.08 16.11
CA ILE A 453 -37.51 -11.50 14.77
C ILE A 453 -37.01 -12.95 14.80
N ASN A 454 -36.24 -13.33 15.82
CA ASN A 454 -35.74 -14.70 15.99
C ASN A 454 -36.88 -15.71 16.19
N THR A 455 -37.93 -15.32 16.91
CA THR A 455 -39.13 -16.16 17.13
C THR A 455 -39.91 -16.36 15.82
N ILE A 456 -40.06 -15.31 15.01
CA ILE A 456 -40.69 -15.39 13.69
C ILE A 456 -39.86 -16.29 12.75
N LEU A 457 -38.53 -16.16 12.76
CA LEU A 457 -37.64 -17.03 11.98
C LEU A 457 -37.76 -18.50 12.39
N GLN A 458 -37.87 -18.78 13.70
CA GLN A 458 -38.10 -20.14 14.19
C GLN A 458 -39.47 -20.70 13.74
N GLN A 459 -40.54 -19.92 13.80
CA GLN A 459 -41.86 -20.34 13.30
C GLN A 459 -41.83 -20.63 11.79
N TYR A 460 -41.12 -19.83 11.00
CA TYR A 460 -40.93 -20.07 9.56
C TYR A 460 -40.12 -21.34 9.28
N SER A 461 -39.08 -21.61 10.08
CA SER A 461 -38.29 -22.83 9.94
C SER A 461 -39.13 -24.09 10.23
N GLN A 462 -39.96 -24.05 11.27
CA GLN A 462 -40.83 -25.16 11.69
C GLN A 462 -42.00 -25.40 10.72
N SER A 463 -42.55 -24.34 10.11
CA SER A 463 -43.60 -24.49 9.08
C SER A 463 -43.05 -25.08 7.78
N SER A 464 -41.80 -24.75 7.41
CA SER A 464 -41.13 -25.34 6.24
C SER A 464 -40.85 -26.86 6.40
N THR A 465 -40.65 -27.33 7.63
CA THR A 465 -40.46 -28.77 7.91
C THR A 465 -41.77 -29.56 7.94
N LYS A 466 -42.91 -28.92 8.23
CA LYS A 466 -44.23 -29.58 8.20
C LYS A 466 -44.86 -29.66 6.80
N SER A 467 -44.46 -28.82 5.85
CA SER A 467 -44.96 -28.88 4.45
C SER A 467 -44.25 -29.90 3.56
N ARG A 468 -43.20 -30.59 4.06
CA ARG A 468 -42.48 -31.64 3.32
C ARG A 468 -42.94 -33.08 3.62
N GLN A 469 -43.99 -33.27 4.41
CA GLN A 469 -44.61 -34.58 4.67
C GLN A 469 -46.15 -34.50 4.50
N SER A 470 -46.64 -34.42 3.26
CA SER A 470 -47.97 -34.93 2.86
C SER A 470 -48.25 -34.61 1.39
N SER A 471 -47.95 -35.56 0.51
CA SER A 471 -48.68 -35.82 -0.75
C SER A 471 -47.99 -36.94 -1.54
N HIS A 472 -48.13 -38.18 -1.06
CA HIS A 472 -48.03 -39.33 -1.97
C HIS A 472 -49.31 -39.35 -2.81
N LEU A 473 -49.20 -38.95 -4.08
CA LEU A 473 -50.24 -39.13 -5.09
C LEU A 473 -50.11 -40.54 -5.69
N THR A 474 -51.01 -41.43 -5.28
CA THR A 474 -51.28 -42.71 -5.95
C THR A 474 -52.07 -42.46 -7.24
N PHE A 475 -51.54 -42.93 -8.38
CA PHE A 475 -52.27 -43.00 -9.65
C PHE A 475 -52.86 -44.41 -9.83
N ALA A 476 -54.18 -44.48 -10.04
CA ALA A 476 -54.86 -45.65 -10.59
C ALA A 476 -55.17 -45.38 -12.08
N PRO A 477 -54.97 -46.35 -12.99
CA PRO A 477 -55.26 -46.20 -14.41
C PRO A 477 -56.72 -46.58 -14.69
N VAL A 478 -57.38 -45.98 -15.69
CA VAL A 478 -58.44 -46.62 -16.51
C VAL A 478 -58.75 -45.74 -17.74
N THR A 479 -58.58 -46.37 -18.92
CA THR A 479 -59.31 -46.33 -20.21
C THR A 479 -60.23 -45.14 -20.51
N THR A 480 -60.31 -44.57 -21.71
CA THR A 480 -60.27 -45.12 -23.09
C THR A 480 -59.82 -44.02 -24.05
#